data_AF-A0A5B9QG21-F1
#
_entry.id   AF-A0A5B9QG21-F1
#
_cell.length_a   1.000
_cell.length_b   1.000
_cell.length_c   1.000
_cell.angle_alpha   90.00
_cell.angle_beta   90.00
_cell.angle_gamma   90.00
#
_symmetry.space_group_name_H-M   'P 1'
#
loop_
_entity.id
_entity.type
_entity.pdbx_description
1 polymer ?
#
loop_
_entity_poly.entity_id
_entity_poly.type
_entity_poly.pdbx_seq_one_letter_code
_entity_poly.pdbx_strand_id
1 'polypeptide(L)'
;MRKNFLSAIVCFMAITSLFCQSQVVRAQHGHGGHSGHGGHSGHGGHGGHGGHGGHGGHSGHGGHRHVDVHVGGGYGHGGGYGHFGVHLGHRYVVPHYNHHYHGTYWVDSGRYYYQPQTYVADAGTYTVSKPIAVEFGSLTQVADLSGRLEQLANELCLDMHYNYAPNSGFAQTYREAYQIYESTKYLSALDNQQERDELALQVQNLDPLFHQVQSKIVGWNRQHQRQIGQGGILSKMELMEALLHHLMYDAGINPHDKQTVELAPPPAEIAPPPTVLDVETSPPPSLP
;
A
#
# COMPACT_ATOMS: atom_id res chain seq x y z
N MET A 1 -13.02 -34.43 -20.29
CA MET A 1 -13.19 -33.53 -19.13
C MET A 1 -12.38 -33.97 -17.89
N ARG A 2 -11.11 -34.40 -18.02
CA ARG A 2 -10.27 -34.77 -16.85
C ARG A 2 -8.94 -34.02 -16.74
N LYS A 3 -8.60 -33.20 -17.73
CA LYS A 3 -7.31 -32.47 -17.78
C LYS A 3 -7.33 -31.08 -17.12
N ASN A 4 -8.52 -30.54 -16.82
CA ASN A 4 -8.65 -29.18 -16.25
C ASN A 4 -8.68 -29.19 -14.70
N PHE A 5 -8.82 -30.36 -14.06
CA PHE A 5 -8.93 -30.47 -12.61
C PHE A 5 -7.56 -30.53 -11.91
N LEU A 6 -6.51 -31.02 -12.60
CA LEU A 6 -5.16 -31.05 -12.05
C LEU A 6 -4.48 -29.67 -12.05
N SER A 7 -4.82 -28.78 -12.99
CA SER A 7 -4.23 -27.43 -13.04
C SER A 7 -4.69 -26.53 -11.89
N ALA A 8 -5.94 -26.70 -11.43
CA ALA A 8 -6.49 -25.93 -10.32
C ALA A 8 -5.91 -26.35 -8.96
N ILE A 9 -5.57 -27.62 -8.78
CA ILE A 9 -5.00 -28.15 -7.52
C ILE A 9 -3.53 -27.73 -7.33
N VAL A 10 -2.77 -27.59 -8.42
CA VAL A 10 -1.38 -27.09 -8.35
C VAL A 10 -1.33 -25.59 -8.00
N CYS A 11 -2.28 -24.78 -8.49
CA CYS A 11 -2.37 -23.37 -8.09
C CYS A 11 -2.73 -23.20 -6.60
N PHE A 12 -3.59 -24.05 -6.03
CA PHE A 12 -3.99 -23.93 -4.63
C PHE A 12 -2.87 -24.33 -3.64
N MET A 13 -2.00 -25.27 -4.03
CA MET A 13 -0.89 -25.73 -3.17
C MET A 13 0.32 -24.78 -3.15
N ALA A 14 0.49 -23.94 -4.18
CA ALA A 14 1.50 -22.88 -4.20
C ALA A 14 1.15 -21.72 -3.24
N ILE A 15 -0.14 -21.43 -3.05
CA ILE A 15 -0.59 -20.34 -2.16
C ILE A 15 -0.51 -20.77 -0.68
N THR A 16 -0.73 -22.03 -0.34
CA THR A 16 -0.64 -22.50 1.06
C THR A 16 0.79 -22.78 1.55
N SER A 17 1.74 -23.03 0.65
CA SER A 17 3.13 -23.31 1.03
C SER A 17 3.94 -22.04 1.37
N LEU A 18 3.44 -20.85 1.01
CA LEU A 18 4.03 -19.57 1.45
C LEU A 18 3.59 -19.13 2.86
N PHE A 19 2.57 -19.76 3.44
CA PHE A 19 2.05 -19.42 4.78
C PHE A 19 2.56 -20.31 5.93
N CYS A 20 3.47 -21.26 5.66
CA CYS A 20 3.95 -22.21 6.67
C CYS A 20 5.48 -22.18 6.92
N GLN A 21 6.14 -21.03 6.71
CA GLN A 21 7.56 -20.82 7.06
C GLN A 21 7.83 -19.72 8.08
N SER A 22 6.83 -19.24 8.84
CA SER A 22 7.08 -18.32 9.97
C SER A 22 7.36 -19.06 11.29
N GLN A 23 8.24 -20.06 11.27
CA GLN A 23 8.74 -20.69 12.49
C GLN A 23 10.25 -20.46 12.63
N VAL A 24 10.58 -19.59 13.58
CA VAL A 24 11.80 -19.58 14.39
C VAL A 24 13.13 -19.39 13.63
N VAL A 25 13.44 -18.13 13.28
CA VAL A 25 14.83 -17.68 13.28
C VAL A 25 15.11 -17.04 14.64
N ARG A 26 15.56 -17.89 15.56
CA ARG A 26 16.22 -17.49 16.79
C ARG A 26 17.64 -17.08 16.39
N ALA A 27 17.89 -15.79 16.18
CA ALA A 27 19.25 -15.30 15.98
C ALA A 27 20.03 -15.48 17.29
N GLN A 28 20.79 -16.56 17.40
CA GLN A 28 21.91 -16.64 18.33
C GLN A 28 22.99 -15.69 17.82
N HIS A 29 22.93 -14.44 18.26
CA HIS A 29 23.99 -13.47 18.03
C HIS A 29 25.14 -13.80 18.98
N GLY A 30 26.14 -14.52 18.46
CA GLY A 30 27.37 -14.85 19.17
C GLY A 30 28.19 -13.60 19.44
N HIS A 31 28.58 -13.43 20.70
CA HIS A 31 29.51 -12.41 21.15
C HIS A 31 30.92 -12.69 20.61
N GLY A 32 31.31 -11.98 19.55
CA GLY A 32 32.70 -11.83 19.12
C GLY A 32 33.29 -10.55 19.70
N GLY A 33 34.06 -10.68 20.78
CA GLY A 33 34.82 -9.56 21.34
C GLY A 33 36.07 -9.29 20.51
N HIS A 34 36.34 -8.02 20.22
CA HIS A 34 37.70 -7.54 19.96
C HIS A 34 37.93 -6.19 20.63
N SER A 35 38.93 -6.22 21.53
CA SER A 35 39.64 -5.10 22.12
C SER A 35 40.33 -4.24 21.06
N GLY A 36 40.44 -2.93 21.31
CA GLY A 36 41.48 -2.13 20.64
C GLY A 36 41.22 -0.64 20.48
N HIS A 37 41.60 0.11 21.53
CA HIS A 37 42.18 1.46 21.59
C HIS A 37 42.03 2.48 20.44
N GLY A 38 41.76 3.72 20.83
CA GLY A 38 42.09 4.93 20.06
C GLY A 38 41.39 6.16 20.60
N GLY A 39 41.88 6.73 21.70
CA GLY A 39 41.38 8.00 22.23
C GLY A 39 41.89 9.17 21.40
N HIS A 40 41.06 10.21 21.26
CA HIS A 40 41.53 11.57 21.12
C HIS A 40 40.60 12.54 21.85
N SER A 41 41.21 13.23 22.80
CA SER A 41 40.72 14.43 23.46
C SER A 41 40.58 15.57 22.44
N GLY A 42 39.48 16.32 22.53
CA GLY A 42 39.28 17.53 21.75
C GLY A 42 38.21 18.42 22.37
N HIS A 43 38.67 19.47 23.05
CA HIS A 43 37.96 20.63 23.61
C HIS A 43 36.86 21.16 22.66
N GLY A 44 35.77 21.80 23.07
CA GLY A 44 35.44 22.58 24.25
C GLY A 44 34.62 23.79 23.78
N GLY A 45 33.59 24.17 24.52
CA GLY A 45 33.14 25.57 24.59
C GLY A 45 31.86 25.99 23.86
N HIS A 46 31.02 26.68 24.65
CA HIS A 46 29.96 27.64 24.33
C HIS A 46 28.58 27.02 24.01
N GLY A 47 27.52 27.18 24.80
CA GLY A 47 27.14 28.35 25.62
C GLY A 47 26.22 29.23 24.79
N GLY A 48 24.91 28.99 24.86
CA GLY A 48 23.90 29.75 24.12
C GLY A 48 22.50 29.50 24.67
N HIS A 49 21.84 30.59 25.03
CA HIS A 49 20.69 30.69 25.92
C HIS A 49 19.33 30.40 25.26
N GLY A 50 18.36 30.01 26.10
CA GLY A 50 17.07 30.69 26.25
C GLY A 50 16.08 30.67 25.08
N GLY A 51 14.90 30.06 25.29
CA GLY A 51 13.77 30.30 24.40
C GLY A 51 12.50 29.53 24.72
N HIS A 52 11.80 30.00 25.74
CA HIS A 52 10.34 30.15 25.85
C HIS A 52 9.36 28.98 25.55
N GLY A 53 8.49 28.74 26.55
CA GLY A 53 7.30 27.91 26.45
C GLY A 53 6.25 28.48 25.50
N GLY A 54 5.54 27.56 24.83
CA GLY A 54 4.36 27.82 24.02
C GLY A 54 3.23 26.90 24.48
N HIS A 55 2.08 27.52 24.70
CA HIS A 55 0.91 27.00 25.41
C HIS A 55 0.17 25.86 24.67
N GLY A 56 -0.52 25.04 25.47
CA GLY A 56 -1.52 24.09 25.01
C GLY A 56 -2.67 24.77 24.25
N GLY A 57 -3.07 24.14 23.15
CA GLY A 57 -4.23 24.52 22.35
C GLY A 57 -5.22 23.36 22.29
N HIS A 58 -6.48 23.69 22.55
CA HIS A 58 -7.60 22.79 22.80
C HIS A 58 -8.11 22.00 21.60
N SER A 59 -8.78 20.89 21.93
CA SER A 59 -9.67 20.07 21.11
C SER A 59 -10.80 20.86 20.42
N GLY A 60 -11.21 20.38 19.24
CA GLY A 60 -12.59 20.51 18.75
C GLY A 60 -12.73 20.87 17.26
N HIS A 61 -13.12 19.89 16.44
CA HIS A 61 -14.42 19.83 15.75
C HIS A 61 -14.42 18.76 14.64
N GLY A 62 -15.43 17.89 14.70
CA GLY A 62 -15.73 16.93 13.64
C GLY A 62 -16.35 17.63 12.43
N GLY A 63 -15.75 17.40 11.28
CA GLY A 63 -16.24 17.79 9.97
C GLY A 63 -15.67 16.82 8.94
N HIS A 64 -16.48 16.48 7.94
CA HIS A 64 -16.16 15.55 6.86
C HIS A 64 -14.70 15.68 6.37
N ARG A 65 -13.93 14.60 6.51
CA ARG A 65 -12.51 14.54 6.13
C ARG A 65 -12.37 14.48 4.60
N HIS A 66 -12.30 15.64 3.96
CA HIS A 66 -11.27 15.83 2.94
C HIS A 66 -10.03 16.24 3.72
N VAL A 67 -9.13 15.30 3.98
CA VAL A 67 -7.82 15.65 4.53
C VAL A 67 -7.11 16.36 3.39
N ASP A 68 -7.16 17.69 3.39
CA ASP A 68 -6.09 18.43 2.74
C ASP A 68 -4.82 17.94 3.42
N VAL A 69 -4.04 17.13 2.70
CA VAL A 69 -2.71 16.70 3.12
C VAL A 69 -1.82 17.94 3.06
N HIS A 70 -2.03 18.86 4.00
CA HIS A 70 -1.03 19.81 4.39
C HIS A 70 0.05 18.97 5.07
N VAL A 71 1.05 18.52 4.29
CA VAL A 71 2.36 18.12 4.81
C VAL A 71 3.07 19.39 5.32
N GLY A 72 2.42 20.09 6.24
CA GLY A 72 2.88 21.29 6.93
C GLY A 72 3.15 20.93 8.37
N GLY A 73 4.06 19.98 8.60
CA GLY A 73 4.59 19.70 9.93
C GLY A 73 5.62 20.78 10.28
N GLY A 74 5.15 21.91 10.79
CA GLY A 74 6.02 22.96 11.30
C GLY A 74 6.85 22.47 12.48
N TYR A 75 8.17 22.42 12.31
CA TYR A 75 9.18 22.92 13.24
C TYR A 75 10.39 23.33 12.41
N GLY A 76 10.78 24.60 12.52
CA GLY A 76 11.64 25.30 11.57
C GLY A 76 13.04 24.71 11.42
N HIS A 77 13.51 24.65 10.17
CA HIS A 77 14.57 25.52 9.65
C HIS A 77 14.81 25.22 8.16
N GLY A 78 14.47 26.18 7.29
CA GLY A 78 15.33 26.55 6.15
C GLY A 78 15.59 25.57 5.00
N GLY A 79 14.63 24.72 4.62
CA GLY A 79 14.67 24.02 3.33
C GLY A 79 13.37 24.29 2.58
N GLY A 80 13.43 24.99 1.45
CA GLY A 80 12.27 25.35 0.64
C GLY A 80 11.58 24.13 0.04
N TYR A 81 10.74 23.45 0.82
CA TYR A 81 9.75 22.53 0.29
C TYR A 81 8.68 23.39 -0.37
N GLY A 82 8.66 23.39 -1.71
CA GLY A 82 7.65 24.10 -2.46
C GLY A 82 6.28 23.71 -1.92
N HIS A 83 5.49 24.72 -1.55
CA HIS A 83 4.05 24.57 -1.46
C HIS A 83 3.61 24.01 -2.83
N PHE A 84 3.46 22.69 -2.93
CA PHE A 84 2.67 22.11 -3.99
C PHE A 84 1.29 22.68 -3.73
N GLY A 85 0.92 23.70 -4.50
CA GLY A 85 -0.43 24.23 -4.49
C GLY A 85 -1.32 23.04 -4.76
N VAL A 86 -1.98 22.54 -3.72
CA VAL A 86 -2.95 21.46 -3.83
C VAL A 86 -4.05 22.04 -4.71
N HIS A 87 -3.97 21.79 -6.02
CA HIS A 87 -4.99 22.30 -6.92
C HIS A 87 -6.28 21.62 -6.49
N LEU A 88 -7.28 22.43 -6.17
CA LEU A 88 -8.63 22.02 -5.79
C LEU A 88 -9.21 21.13 -6.90
N GLY A 89 -9.06 19.81 -6.76
CA GLY A 89 -9.45 18.83 -7.79
C GLY A 89 -8.54 17.61 -7.91
N HIS A 90 -7.27 17.69 -7.48
CA HIS A 90 -6.38 16.54 -7.52
C HIS A 90 -6.68 15.58 -6.37
N ARG A 91 -6.84 14.30 -6.71
CA ARG A 91 -6.86 13.19 -5.75
C ARG A 91 -5.55 12.41 -5.87
N TYR A 92 -5.11 11.79 -4.78
CA TYR A 92 -3.95 10.88 -4.75
C TYR A 92 -2.63 11.53 -5.19
N VAL A 93 -2.23 12.63 -4.56
CA VAL A 93 -0.92 13.24 -4.86
C VAL A 93 0.20 12.46 -4.13
N VAL A 94 1.14 11.92 -4.91
CA VAL A 94 2.35 11.27 -4.39
C VAL A 94 3.56 12.17 -4.66
N PRO A 95 3.99 12.97 -3.67
CA PRO A 95 5.17 13.81 -3.82
C PRO A 95 6.46 12.98 -3.84
N HIS A 96 7.54 13.61 -4.33
CA HIS A 96 8.89 13.06 -4.27
C HIS A 96 9.57 13.55 -2.98
N TYR A 97 9.96 12.62 -2.10
CA TYR A 97 10.65 12.96 -0.84
C TYR A 97 12.14 12.61 -0.85
N ASN A 98 12.60 11.85 -1.85
CA ASN A 98 13.97 11.35 -1.92
C ASN A 98 14.60 11.70 -3.29
N HIS A 99 15.91 11.93 -3.30
CA HIS A 99 16.72 12.19 -4.50
C HIS A 99 16.73 11.02 -5.49
N HIS A 100 16.26 9.84 -5.09
CA HIS A 100 16.20 8.64 -5.94
C HIS A 100 14.96 8.59 -6.84
N TYR A 101 14.05 9.53 -6.65
CA TYR A 101 12.73 9.49 -7.25
C TYR A 101 12.47 10.74 -8.08
N HIS A 102 12.13 10.55 -9.36
CA HIS A 102 12.25 11.60 -10.35
C HIS A 102 10.96 12.36 -10.65
N GLY A 103 9.93 12.31 -9.80
CA GLY A 103 8.70 13.00 -10.10
C GLY A 103 7.55 12.82 -9.12
N THR A 104 6.45 13.51 -9.42
CA THR A 104 5.21 13.52 -8.65
C THR A 104 4.11 12.80 -9.43
N TYR A 105 3.27 12.04 -8.76
CA TYR A 105 2.09 11.41 -9.35
C TYR A 105 0.82 12.06 -8.82
N TRP A 106 -0.22 12.14 -9.65
CA TRP A 106 -1.56 12.52 -9.20
C TRP A 106 -2.63 12.01 -10.15
N VAL A 107 -3.88 12.03 -9.66
CA VAL A 107 -5.07 11.72 -10.44
C VAL A 107 -5.91 12.98 -10.61
N ASP A 108 -6.27 13.29 -11.86
CA ASP A 108 -7.19 14.36 -12.21
C ASP A 108 -8.28 13.83 -13.15
N SER A 109 -9.55 14.01 -12.76
CA SER A 109 -10.71 13.62 -13.56
C SER A 109 -10.67 12.15 -14.03
N GLY A 110 -10.16 11.25 -13.18
CA GLY A 110 -10.01 9.81 -13.46
C GLY A 110 -8.80 9.45 -14.34
N ARG A 111 -7.98 10.42 -14.73
CA ARG A 111 -6.74 10.22 -15.49
C ARG A 111 -5.53 10.30 -14.57
N TYR A 112 -4.55 9.45 -14.85
CA TYR A 112 -3.34 9.29 -14.08
C TYR A 112 -2.21 10.07 -14.74
N TYR A 113 -1.47 10.85 -13.96
CA TYR A 113 -0.40 11.70 -14.44
C TYR A 113 0.89 11.49 -13.65
N TYR A 114 2.00 11.74 -14.35
CA TYR A 114 3.35 11.81 -13.81
C TYR A 114 3.99 13.13 -14.23
N GLN A 115 4.55 13.88 -13.29
CA GLN A 115 5.37 15.06 -13.56
C GLN A 115 6.80 14.77 -13.18
N PRO A 116 7.71 14.66 -14.16
CA PRO A 116 9.13 14.62 -13.88
C PRO A 116 9.56 15.84 -13.06
N GLN A 117 10.51 15.63 -12.16
CA GLN A 117 11.12 16.68 -11.35
C GLN A 117 11.70 17.75 -12.28
N THR A 118 11.41 19.02 -11.99
CA THR A 118 12.02 20.14 -12.70
C THR A 118 13.48 20.22 -12.30
N TYR A 119 14.39 20.01 -13.25
CA TYR A 119 15.81 20.24 -13.05
C TYR A 119 16.16 21.67 -13.45
N VAL A 120 16.99 22.33 -12.65
CA VAL A 120 17.61 23.61 -13.04
C VAL A 120 18.73 23.24 -14.01
N ALA A 121 18.48 23.44 -15.30
CA ALA A 121 19.46 23.12 -16.35
C ALA A 121 20.64 24.10 -16.33
N ASP A 122 20.39 25.38 -16.02
CA ASP A 122 21.39 26.45 -15.93
C ASP A 122 20.97 27.51 -14.91
N ALA A 123 21.94 28.27 -14.37
CA ALA A 123 21.71 29.38 -13.45
C ALA A 123 20.81 30.47 -14.09
N GLY A 124 19.49 30.36 -13.86
CA GLY A 124 18.48 31.29 -14.37
C GLY A 124 17.47 30.69 -15.35
N THR A 125 17.64 29.44 -15.79
CA THR A 125 16.70 28.77 -16.71
C THR A 125 16.00 27.60 -16.01
N TYR A 126 14.73 27.80 -15.68
CA TYR A 126 13.86 26.76 -15.13
C TYR A 126 13.02 26.17 -16.26
N THR A 127 13.22 24.90 -16.59
CA THR A 127 12.30 24.18 -17.46
C THR A 127 11.19 23.58 -16.60
N VAL A 128 9.98 24.13 -16.72
CA VAL A 128 8.80 23.51 -16.10
C VAL A 128 8.48 22.24 -16.87
N SER A 129 8.66 21.09 -16.22
CA SER A 129 8.32 19.80 -16.80
C SER A 129 6.81 19.73 -16.99
N LYS A 130 6.39 19.43 -18.22
CA LYS A 130 4.98 19.25 -18.54
C LYS A 130 4.50 17.90 -17.97
N PRO A 131 3.34 17.85 -17.31
CA PRO A 131 2.69 16.59 -16.96
C PRO A 131 2.58 15.61 -18.13
N ILE A 132 2.91 14.34 -17.86
CA ILE A 132 2.80 13.22 -18.77
C ILE A 132 1.64 12.35 -18.31
N ALA A 133 0.68 12.06 -19.19
CA ALA A 133 -0.37 11.10 -18.87
C ALA A 133 0.22 9.70 -18.82
N VAL A 134 -0.03 8.97 -17.73
CA VAL A 134 0.33 7.56 -17.62
C VAL A 134 -0.65 6.78 -18.49
N GLU A 135 -0.13 5.92 -19.36
CA GLU A 135 -0.94 5.02 -20.17
C GLU A 135 -1.36 3.80 -19.35
N PHE A 136 -2.61 3.37 -19.49
CA PHE A 136 -3.14 2.24 -18.74
C PHE A 136 -2.43 0.95 -19.13
N GLY A 137 -1.82 0.26 -18.16
CA GLY A 137 -1.08 -0.97 -18.45
C GLY A 137 0.26 -0.75 -19.17
N SER A 138 0.85 0.45 -19.08
CA SER A 138 2.10 0.78 -19.77
C SER A 138 3.33 0.11 -19.17
N LEU A 139 3.26 -0.22 -17.88
CA LEU A 139 4.37 -0.73 -17.06
C LEU A 139 5.60 0.18 -17.03
N THR A 140 5.47 1.46 -17.40
CA THR A 140 6.59 2.39 -17.50
C THR A 140 7.01 2.97 -16.15
N GLN A 141 6.14 2.90 -15.16
CA GLN A 141 6.32 3.49 -13.83
C GLN A 141 6.45 2.43 -12.73
N VAL A 142 6.32 1.13 -13.05
CA VAL A 142 6.31 0.02 -12.07
C VAL A 142 7.50 0.09 -11.12
N ALA A 143 8.73 0.19 -11.62
CA ALA A 143 9.93 0.18 -10.78
C ALA A 143 9.99 1.37 -9.79
N ASP A 144 9.60 2.57 -10.23
CA ASP A 144 9.56 3.75 -9.35
C ASP A 144 8.42 3.64 -8.32
N LEU A 145 7.22 3.25 -8.76
CA LEU A 145 6.04 3.11 -7.91
C LEU A 145 6.18 1.99 -6.88
N SER A 146 6.67 0.82 -7.28
CA SER A 146 6.88 -0.33 -6.39
C SER A 146 7.98 -0.04 -5.36
N GLY A 147 9.09 0.57 -5.78
CA GLY A 147 10.17 0.97 -4.88
C GLY A 147 9.71 1.99 -3.83
N ARG A 148 8.91 3.00 -4.21
CA ARG A 148 8.34 3.96 -3.26
C ARG A 148 7.36 3.29 -2.29
N LEU A 149 6.54 2.39 -2.81
CA LEU A 149 5.55 1.66 -2.01
C LEU A 149 6.25 0.76 -0.98
N GLU A 150 7.34 0.09 -1.37
CA GLU A 150 8.20 -0.70 -0.47
C GLU A 150 8.79 0.18 0.64
N GLN A 151 9.38 1.32 0.28
CA GLN A 151 9.96 2.23 1.27
C GLN A 151 8.90 2.67 2.30
N LEU A 152 7.71 3.10 1.85
CA LEU A 152 6.65 3.54 2.75
C LEU A 152 6.08 2.39 3.59
N ALA A 153 5.98 1.17 3.05
CA ALA A 153 5.55 0.01 3.80
C ALA A 153 6.53 -0.34 4.93
N ASN A 154 7.83 -0.24 4.66
CA ASN A 154 8.87 -0.40 5.69
C ASN A 154 8.76 0.70 6.77
N GLU A 155 8.61 1.96 6.37
CA GLU A 155 8.42 3.08 7.29
C GLU A 155 7.14 2.93 8.13
N LEU A 156 6.05 2.44 7.55
CA LEU A 156 4.81 2.13 8.26
C LEU A 156 5.06 1.08 9.33
N CYS A 157 5.72 -0.05 8.99
CA CYS A 157 6.04 -1.10 9.95
C CYS A 157 6.88 -0.55 11.11
N LEU A 158 7.95 0.19 10.80
CA LEU A 158 8.79 0.80 11.84
C LEU A 158 8.01 1.79 12.72
N ASP A 159 7.17 2.65 12.14
CA ASP A 159 6.36 3.61 12.89
C ASP A 159 5.35 2.89 13.80
N MET A 160 4.68 1.86 13.29
CA MET A 160 3.79 0.99 14.08
C MET A 160 4.53 0.35 15.26
N HIS A 161 5.69 -0.25 14.99
CA HIS A 161 6.49 -0.95 16.00
C HIS A 161 6.88 -0.04 17.17
N TYR A 162 7.43 1.14 16.86
CA TYR A 162 7.92 2.05 17.90
C TYR A 162 6.81 2.84 18.57
N ASN A 163 5.77 3.26 17.84
CA ASN A 163 4.85 4.28 18.35
C ASN A 163 3.43 3.77 18.65
N TYR A 164 3.08 2.54 18.27
CA TYR A 164 1.70 2.05 18.34
C TYR A 164 1.55 0.67 19.00
N ALA A 165 2.62 0.06 19.48
CA ALA A 165 2.60 -1.26 20.13
C ALA A 165 1.53 -1.43 21.24
N PRO A 166 1.19 -0.41 22.05
CA PRO A 166 0.18 -0.55 23.12
C PRO A 166 -1.27 -0.60 22.66
N ASN A 167 -1.57 -0.37 21.37
CA ASN A 167 -2.94 -0.39 20.87
C ASN A 167 -3.51 -1.83 20.85
N SER A 168 -4.80 -1.98 21.17
CA SER A 168 -5.48 -3.27 21.10
C SER A 168 -5.47 -3.81 19.67
N GLY A 169 -5.17 -5.10 19.50
CA GLY A 169 -5.07 -5.71 18.17
C GLY A 169 -3.77 -5.39 17.41
N PHE A 170 -2.80 -4.72 18.06
CA PHE A 170 -1.51 -4.38 17.46
C PHE A 170 -0.83 -5.60 16.84
N ALA A 171 -0.66 -6.69 17.58
CA ALA A 171 0.12 -7.84 17.12
C ALA A 171 -0.45 -8.48 15.82
N GLN A 172 -1.77 -8.53 15.68
CA GLN A 172 -2.41 -9.04 14.47
C GLN A 172 -2.26 -8.03 13.32
N THR A 173 -2.62 -6.76 13.55
CA THR A 173 -2.61 -5.73 12.52
C THR A 173 -1.19 -5.44 12.02
N TYR A 174 -0.18 -5.50 12.90
CA TYR A 174 1.23 -5.40 12.55
C TYR A 174 1.68 -6.54 11.65
N ARG A 175 1.23 -7.78 11.92
CA ARG A 175 1.55 -8.93 11.07
C ARG A 175 1.00 -8.75 9.65
N GLU A 176 -0.23 -8.25 9.54
CA GLU A 176 -0.86 -7.94 8.26
C GLU A 176 -0.13 -6.79 7.54
N ALA A 177 0.26 -5.73 8.26
CA ALA A 177 1.09 -4.65 7.69
C ALA A 177 2.46 -5.15 7.22
N TYR A 178 3.07 -6.09 7.95
CA TYR A 178 4.34 -6.71 7.55
C TYR A 178 4.17 -7.59 6.30
N GLN A 179 3.02 -8.25 6.13
CA GLN A 179 2.70 -8.97 4.89
C GLN A 179 2.62 -8.02 3.70
N ILE A 180 2.00 -6.84 3.86
CA ILE A 180 2.01 -5.79 2.83
C ILE A 180 3.46 -5.44 2.46
N TYR A 181 4.32 -5.20 3.45
CA TYR A 181 5.74 -4.90 3.20
C TYR A 181 6.46 -6.01 2.41
N GLU A 182 6.33 -7.28 2.81
CA GLU A 182 6.95 -8.38 2.06
C GLU A 182 6.40 -8.50 0.63
N SER A 183 5.09 -8.30 0.43
CA SER A 183 4.51 -8.22 -0.92
C SER A 183 5.12 -7.07 -1.74
N THR A 184 5.35 -5.91 -1.14
CA THR A 184 5.94 -4.77 -1.86
C THR A 184 7.40 -5.00 -2.27
N LYS A 185 8.19 -5.70 -1.43
CA LYS A 185 9.55 -6.15 -1.81
C LYS A 185 9.52 -7.15 -2.96
N TYR A 186 8.50 -8.01 -2.99
CA TYR A 186 8.33 -8.91 -4.11
C TYR A 186 8.04 -8.14 -5.39
N LEU A 187 7.09 -7.19 -5.35
CA LEU A 187 6.75 -6.32 -6.48
C LEU A 187 7.95 -5.52 -7.00
N SER A 188 8.82 -5.01 -6.13
CA SER A 188 10.02 -4.27 -6.55
C SER A 188 11.09 -5.15 -7.19
N ALA A 189 11.08 -6.46 -6.94
CA ALA A 189 11.94 -7.42 -7.61
C ALA A 189 11.43 -7.86 -9.00
N LEU A 190 10.14 -7.65 -9.30
CA LEU A 190 9.53 -7.93 -10.61
C LEU A 190 9.91 -6.82 -11.61
N ASP A 191 11.17 -6.76 -12.03
CA ASP A 191 11.73 -5.70 -12.87
C ASP A 191 11.64 -5.99 -14.39
N ASN A 192 10.72 -6.85 -14.83
CA ASN A 192 10.66 -7.27 -16.24
C ASN A 192 9.23 -7.32 -16.81
N GLN A 193 9.09 -6.90 -18.08
CA GLN A 193 7.82 -6.95 -18.83
C GLN A 193 7.22 -8.36 -18.96
N GLN A 194 8.01 -9.42 -18.74
CA GLN A 194 7.58 -10.81 -18.88
C GLN A 194 6.68 -11.28 -17.74
N GLU A 195 6.61 -10.55 -16.63
CA GLU A 195 5.90 -10.95 -15.41
C GLU A 195 4.62 -10.11 -15.19
N ARG A 196 4.08 -9.50 -16.25
CA ARG A 196 2.91 -8.62 -16.17
C ARG A 196 1.72 -9.25 -15.45
N ASP A 197 1.37 -10.50 -15.79
CA ASP A 197 0.21 -11.18 -15.21
C ASP A 197 0.42 -11.46 -13.72
N GLU A 198 1.66 -11.79 -13.34
CA GLU A 198 2.04 -12.01 -11.94
C GLU A 198 2.04 -10.71 -11.14
N LEU A 199 2.61 -9.63 -11.69
CA LEU A 199 2.55 -8.30 -11.12
C LEU A 199 1.09 -7.89 -10.89
N ALA A 200 0.24 -8.02 -11.91
CA ALA A 200 -1.16 -7.63 -11.82
C ALA A 200 -1.90 -8.44 -10.74
N LEU A 201 -1.69 -9.77 -10.71
CA LEU A 201 -2.28 -10.63 -9.69
C LEU A 201 -1.82 -10.23 -8.28
N GLN A 202 -0.54 -9.95 -8.08
CA GLN A 202 -0.02 -9.57 -6.77
C GLN A 202 -0.52 -8.21 -6.30
N VAL A 203 -0.53 -7.21 -7.18
CA VAL A 203 -1.07 -5.89 -6.86
C VAL A 203 -2.57 -5.97 -6.54
N GLN A 204 -3.33 -6.78 -7.29
CA GLN A 204 -4.76 -7.00 -7.00
C GLN A 204 -5.00 -7.65 -5.64
N ASN A 205 -4.16 -8.59 -5.22
CA ASN A 205 -4.26 -9.24 -3.91
C ASN A 205 -3.85 -8.32 -2.75
N LEU A 206 -3.02 -7.32 -3.03
CA LEU A 206 -2.50 -6.38 -2.02
C LEU A 206 -3.57 -5.40 -1.54
N ASP A 207 -4.46 -4.95 -2.43
CA ASP A 207 -5.46 -3.90 -2.16
C ASP A 207 -6.46 -4.27 -1.03
N PRO A 208 -7.09 -5.46 -1.02
CA PRO A 208 -7.96 -5.85 0.10
C PRO A 208 -7.24 -5.92 1.44
N LEU A 209 -6.00 -6.43 1.46
CA LEU A 209 -5.17 -6.52 2.66
C LEU A 209 -4.82 -5.11 3.17
N PHE A 210 -4.50 -4.20 2.26
CA PHE A 210 -4.20 -2.81 2.56
C PHE A 210 -5.40 -2.11 3.22
N HIS A 211 -6.59 -2.20 2.63
CA HIS A 211 -7.81 -1.61 3.21
C HIS A 211 -8.19 -2.25 4.55
N GLN A 212 -7.92 -3.55 4.74
CA GLN A 212 -8.11 -4.21 6.02
C GLN A 212 -7.24 -3.56 7.11
N VAL A 213 -5.94 -3.40 6.87
CA VAL A 213 -5.02 -2.74 7.81
C VAL A 213 -5.46 -1.30 8.08
N GLN A 214 -5.77 -0.54 7.01
CA GLN A 214 -6.22 0.84 7.10
C GLN A 214 -7.42 0.99 8.03
N SER A 215 -8.43 0.12 7.89
CA SER A 215 -9.63 0.14 8.74
C SER A 215 -9.34 -0.16 10.21
N LYS A 216 -8.39 -1.06 10.51
CA LYS A 216 -8.05 -1.50 11.88
C LYS A 216 -7.27 -0.47 12.67
N ILE A 217 -6.46 0.35 12.00
CA ILE A 217 -5.65 1.38 12.64
C ILE A 217 -6.43 2.68 12.86
N VAL A 218 -7.65 2.80 12.31
CA VAL A 218 -8.51 3.97 12.57
C VAL A 218 -8.81 4.05 14.06
N GLY A 219 -8.39 5.14 14.69
CA GLY A 219 -8.60 5.38 16.12
C GLY A 219 -7.48 4.90 17.03
N TRP A 220 -6.40 4.31 16.48
CA TRP A 220 -5.20 4.04 17.26
C TRP A 220 -4.57 5.34 17.78
N ASN A 221 -4.08 5.29 19.01
CA ASN A 221 -3.37 6.41 19.61
C ASN A 221 -1.86 6.23 19.46
N ARG A 222 -1.17 7.32 19.09
CA ARG A 222 0.29 7.34 18.95
C ARG A 222 0.92 7.60 20.31
N GLN A 223 1.75 6.68 20.78
CA GLN A 223 2.70 6.95 21.85
C GLN A 223 4.04 7.28 21.23
N HIS A 224 4.36 8.56 21.11
CA HIS A 224 5.56 9.00 20.41
C HIS A 224 6.84 8.57 21.14
N GLN A 225 7.54 7.58 20.59
CA GLN A 225 8.85 7.12 21.04
C GLN A 225 9.95 7.50 20.04
N ARG A 226 9.67 7.42 18.74
CA ARG A 226 10.65 7.68 17.67
C ARG A 226 9.95 8.22 16.42
N GLN A 227 10.46 9.31 15.85
CA GLN A 227 9.99 9.74 14.53
C GLN A 227 10.55 8.81 13.45
N ILE A 228 9.64 8.24 12.63
CA ILE A 228 9.97 7.39 11.48
C ILE A 228 9.37 8.06 10.25
N GLY A 229 10.22 8.42 9.29
CA GLY A 229 9.81 9.12 8.08
C GLY A 229 9.07 10.43 8.36
N GLN A 230 8.25 10.86 7.42
CA GLN A 230 7.36 12.02 7.58
C GLN A 230 5.94 11.58 7.99
N GLY A 231 5.25 12.44 8.75
CA GLY A 231 3.89 12.18 9.24
C GLY A 231 3.78 11.02 10.24
N GLY A 232 2.54 10.60 10.52
CA GLY A 232 2.21 9.39 11.28
C GLY A 232 1.61 8.30 10.39
N ILE A 233 1.16 7.18 10.97
CA ILE A 233 0.69 6.01 10.21
C ILE A 233 -0.48 6.32 9.27
N LEU A 234 -1.39 7.24 9.63
CA LEU A 234 -2.53 7.58 8.77
C LEU A 234 -2.08 8.29 7.48
N SER A 235 -1.20 9.29 7.59
CA SER A 235 -0.65 9.97 6.42
C SER A 235 0.18 9.03 5.55
N LYS A 236 0.91 8.10 6.16
CA LYS A 236 1.64 7.05 5.42
C LYS A 236 0.68 6.15 4.65
N MET A 237 -0.43 5.72 5.26
CA MET A 237 -1.45 4.94 4.56
C MET A 237 -2.06 5.72 3.40
N GLU A 238 -2.41 6.99 3.57
CA GLU A 238 -2.94 7.80 2.45
C GLU A 238 -1.97 7.88 1.26
N LEU A 239 -0.67 8.03 1.53
CA LEU A 239 0.37 8.01 0.49
C LEU A 239 0.55 6.63 -0.14
N MET A 240 0.49 5.56 0.65
CA MET A 240 0.56 4.18 0.14
C MET A 240 -0.66 3.83 -0.73
N GLU A 241 -1.87 4.27 -0.35
CA GLU A 241 -3.09 4.08 -1.15
C GLU A 241 -2.95 4.77 -2.52
N ALA A 242 -2.47 6.02 -2.52
CA ALA A 242 -2.20 6.76 -3.75
C ALA A 242 -1.19 6.03 -4.65
N LEU A 243 -0.06 5.57 -4.09
CA LEU A 243 0.94 4.79 -4.82
C LEU A 243 0.37 3.48 -5.35
N LEU A 244 -0.39 2.75 -4.54
CA LEU A 244 -0.99 1.48 -4.92
C LEU A 244 -1.96 1.66 -6.09
N HIS A 245 -2.81 2.69 -6.08
CA HIS A 245 -3.72 2.97 -7.19
C HIS A 245 -2.97 3.38 -8.47
N HIS A 246 -1.90 4.17 -8.37
CA HIS A 246 -1.04 4.48 -9.51
C HIS A 246 -0.38 3.20 -10.07
N LEU A 247 0.10 2.32 -9.20
CA LEU A 247 0.70 1.05 -9.59
C LEU A 247 -0.31 0.11 -10.25
N MET A 248 -1.52 0.01 -9.70
CA MET A 248 -2.64 -0.72 -10.30
C MET A 248 -2.92 -0.24 -11.71
N TYR A 249 -3.07 1.08 -11.89
CA TYR A 249 -3.35 1.65 -13.20
C TYR A 249 -2.22 1.37 -14.22
N ASP A 250 -0.96 1.52 -13.81
CA ASP A 250 0.19 1.23 -14.67
C ASP A 250 0.36 -0.27 -14.96
N ALA A 251 -0.11 -1.15 -14.08
CA ALA A 251 -0.21 -2.59 -14.29
C ALA A 251 -1.39 -3.01 -15.19
N GLY A 252 -2.33 -2.10 -15.45
CA GLY A 252 -3.54 -2.37 -16.25
C GLY A 252 -4.70 -2.91 -15.43
N ILE A 253 -4.77 -2.55 -14.15
CA ILE A 253 -5.88 -2.82 -13.24
C ILE A 253 -6.59 -1.49 -12.97
N ASN A 254 -7.91 -1.45 -13.13
CA ASN A 254 -8.68 -0.26 -12.77
C ASN A 254 -8.95 -0.27 -11.25
N PRO A 255 -8.35 0.63 -10.45
CA PRO A 255 -8.52 0.64 -8.99
C PRO A 255 -9.93 1.05 -8.55
N HIS A 256 -10.74 1.61 -9.45
CA HIS A 256 -12.11 2.04 -9.16
C HIS A 256 -13.17 1.09 -9.69
N ASP A 257 -12.77 0.13 -10.52
CA ASP A 257 -13.65 -0.96 -10.89
C ASP A 257 -13.70 -1.88 -9.69
N LYS A 258 -14.60 -1.56 -8.75
CA LYS A 258 -15.02 -2.54 -7.76
C LYS A 258 -15.45 -3.72 -8.62
N GLN A 259 -14.68 -4.80 -8.60
CA GLN A 259 -15.11 -6.06 -9.18
C GLN A 259 -16.36 -6.48 -8.40
N THR A 260 -17.50 -5.90 -8.72
CA THR A 260 -18.73 -6.66 -8.84
C THR A 260 -18.40 -7.67 -9.91
N VAL A 261 -17.78 -8.77 -9.47
CA VAL A 261 -18.00 -10.06 -10.09
C VAL A 261 -19.51 -10.23 -9.96
N GLU A 262 -20.24 -9.64 -10.90
CA GLU A 262 -21.57 -10.09 -11.25
C GLU A 262 -21.31 -11.49 -11.77
N LEU A 263 -21.21 -12.44 -10.82
CA LEU A 263 -21.27 -13.84 -11.13
C LEU A 263 -22.53 -13.93 -11.97
N ALA A 264 -22.34 -14.25 -13.26
CA ALA A 264 -23.47 -14.55 -14.12
C ALA A 264 -24.41 -15.44 -13.31
N PRO A 265 -25.71 -15.08 -13.22
CA PRO A 265 -26.64 -15.83 -12.39
C PRO A 265 -26.42 -17.31 -12.69
N PRO A 266 -26.31 -18.16 -11.64
CA PRO A 266 -26.03 -19.57 -11.84
C PRO A 266 -26.96 -20.07 -12.95
N PRO A 267 -26.45 -20.85 -13.93
CA PRO A 267 -27.27 -21.34 -15.03
C PRO A 267 -28.57 -21.86 -14.42
N ALA A 268 -29.71 -21.29 -14.82
CA ALA A 268 -30.99 -21.65 -14.23
C ALA A 268 -31.03 -23.16 -14.15
N GLU A 269 -31.14 -23.68 -12.92
CA GLU A 269 -31.21 -25.12 -12.68
C GLU A 269 -32.35 -25.63 -13.55
N ILE A 270 -32.00 -26.28 -14.65
CA ILE A 270 -32.98 -26.85 -15.57
C ILE A 270 -33.72 -27.85 -14.70
N ALA A 271 -34.95 -27.50 -14.34
CA ALA A 271 -35.79 -28.34 -13.51
C ALA A 271 -35.71 -29.77 -14.06
N PRO A 272 -35.51 -30.78 -13.20
CA PRO A 272 -35.48 -32.16 -13.65
C PRO A 272 -36.74 -32.40 -14.50
N PRO A 273 -36.60 -33.09 -15.65
CA PRO A 273 -37.75 -33.38 -16.50
C PRO A 273 -38.85 -33.99 -15.62
N PRO A 274 -40.11 -33.61 -15.82
CA PRO A 274 -41.21 -34.10 -15.00
C PRO A 274 -41.15 -35.63 -14.97
N THR A 275 -41.02 -36.18 -13.76
CA THR A 275 -41.13 -37.62 -13.54
C THR A 275 -42.46 -38.06 -14.14
N VAL A 276 -42.39 -38.85 -15.21
CA VAL A 276 -43.58 -39.48 -15.79
C VAL A 276 -44.12 -40.39 -14.68
N LEU A 277 -45.20 -39.98 -14.04
CA LEU A 277 -45.93 -40.83 -13.11
C LEU A 277 -46.48 -42.00 -13.94
N ASP A 278 -45.93 -43.19 -13.70
CA ASP A 278 -46.45 -44.43 -14.25
C ASP A 278 -47.95 -44.50 -13.94
N VAL A 279 -48.77 -44.44 -14.99
CA VAL A 279 -50.21 -44.60 -14.92
C VAL A 279 -50.46 -46.06 -14.56
N GLU A 280 -50.76 -46.30 -13.28
CA GLU A 280 -51.19 -47.58 -12.75
C GLU A 280 -52.48 -48.02 -13.45
N THR A 281 -52.34 -48.89 -14.45
CA THR A 281 -53.46 -49.49 -15.17
C THR A 281 -54.24 -50.40 -14.22
N SER A 282 -55.42 -49.95 -13.80
CA SER A 282 -56.35 -50.75 -13.00
C SER A 282 -56.82 -51.99 -13.78
N PRO A 283 -56.97 -53.15 -13.13
CA PRO A 283 -57.45 -54.37 -13.77
C PRO A 283 -58.93 -54.26 -14.16
N PRO A 284 -59.35 -54.94 -15.24
CA PRO A 284 -60.72 -54.87 -15.73
C PRO A 284 -61.70 -55.56 -14.76
N PRO A 285 -62.94 -55.06 -14.65
CA PRO A 285 -63.95 -55.67 -13.79
C PRO A 285 -64.44 -57.00 -14.36
N SER A 286 -64.47 -58.02 -13.50
CA SER A 286 -65.06 -59.32 -13.79
C SER A 286 -66.58 -59.18 -13.97
N LEU A 287 -67.08 -59.62 -15.13
CA LEU A 287 -68.52 -59.72 -15.38
C LEU A 287 -69.13 -60.96 -14.69
N PRO A 288 -70.41 -60.89 -14.28
CA PRO A 288 -71.15 -61.99 -13.65
C PRO A 288 -71.51 -63.13 -14.61
#